data_AF-A0A1I2H516-F1
#
_entry.id   AF-A0A1I2H516-F1
#
_cell.length_a   1.000
_cell.length_b   1.000
_cell.length_c   1.000
_cell.angle_alpha   90.00
_cell.angle_beta   90.00
_cell.angle_gamma   90.00
#
_symmetry.space_group_name_H-M   'P 1'
#
loop_
_entity.id
_entity.type
_entity.pdbx_description
1 polymer ?
#
loop_
_entity_poly.entity_id
_entity_poly.type
_entity_poly.pdbx_seq_one_letter_code
_entity_poly.pdbx_strand_id
1 'polypeptide(L)'
;MSKESISAIANSLNLSRQTVRKALKSEAEPIYQRKTQPTPKLGAFKAQLSDWLERDAKLPKRQRRTAQRLFECLQVENQVGNVREWLFTPTPRFESFAELNAWLAVRCEELAGRKHPEQTGRTIADCFVEEKALLIPVKAVFDGYVEKTLRVSSTCLIKVDHNR
;
A
#
# COMPACT_ATOMS: atom_id res chain seq x y z
N MET A 1 -44.32 -3.21 -32.29
CA MET A 1 -42.95 -3.68 -32.63
C MET A 1 -42.20 -2.51 -33.26
N SER A 2 -41.39 -1.80 -32.46
CA SER A 2 -40.62 -0.65 -32.96
C SER A 2 -39.68 -1.10 -34.09
N LYS A 3 -39.78 -0.45 -35.26
CA LYS A 3 -38.98 -0.73 -36.46
C LYS A 3 -37.70 0.12 -36.49
N GLU A 4 -37.04 0.29 -35.36
CA GLU A 4 -35.77 1.01 -35.36
C GLU A 4 -34.69 0.19 -36.05
N SER A 5 -33.95 0.83 -36.95
CA SER A 5 -32.85 0.17 -37.65
C SER A 5 -31.67 -0.04 -36.70
N ILE A 6 -30.89 -1.09 -36.94
CA ILE A 6 -29.66 -1.37 -36.19
C ILE A 6 -28.73 -0.15 -36.13
N SER A 7 -28.69 0.68 -37.17
CA SER A 7 -27.88 1.89 -37.19
C SER A 7 -28.45 3.00 -36.30
N ALA A 8 -29.77 3.11 -36.20
CA ALA A 8 -30.42 4.09 -35.31
C ALA A 8 -30.17 3.74 -33.83
N ILE A 9 -30.25 2.45 -33.48
CA ILE A 9 -29.97 1.94 -32.14
C ILE A 9 -28.47 2.10 -31.81
N ALA A 10 -27.58 1.80 -32.75
CA ALA A 10 -26.13 1.96 -32.58
C ALA A 10 -25.73 3.42 -32.31
N ASN A 11 -26.31 4.36 -33.06
CA ASN A 11 -25.99 5.79 -32.92
C ASN A 11 -26.57 6.39 -31.64
N SER A 12 -27.77 5.98 -31.22
CA SER A 12 -28.40 6.50 -29.99
C SER A 12 -27.73 5.98 -28.72
N LEU A 13 -27.31 4.70 -28.71
CA LEU A 13 -26.63 4.08 -27.56
C LEU A 13 -25.09 4.26 -27.60
N ASN A 14 -24.55 4.87 -28.67
CA ASN A 14 -23.12 5.00 -28.94
C ASN A 14 -22.38 3.64 -28.86
N LEU A 15 -22.99 2.59 -29.42
CA LEU A 15 -22.48 1.23 -29.44
C LEU A 15 -22.18 0.80 -30.88
N SER A 16 -21.24 -0.13 -31.06
CA SER A 16 -20.96 -0.67 -32.39
C SER A 16 -22.19 -1.40 -32.94
N ARG A 17 -22.44 -1.27 -34.26
CA ARG A 17 -23.52 -2.02 -34.95
C ARG A 17 -23.41 -3.53 -34.73
N GLN A 18 -22.20 -4.06 -34.55
CA GLN A 18 -21.96 -5.48 -34.24
C GLN A 18 -22.42 -5.84 -32.82
N THR A 19 -22.20 -4.96 -31.85
CA THR A 19 -22.68 -5.12 -30.47
C THR A 19 -24.21 -5.13 -30.42
N VAL A 20 -24.86 -4.21 -31.14
CA VAL A 20 -26.32 -4.15 -31.26
C VAL A 20 -26.87 -5.42 -31.94
N ARG A 21 -26.26 -5.85 -33.05
CA ARG A 21 -26.63 -7.13 -33.70
C ARG A 21 -26.50 -8.33 -32.77
N LYS A 22 -25.41 -8.39 -32.00
CA LYS A 22 -25.16 -9.46 -31.04
C LYS A 22 -26.20 -9.46 -29.93
N ALA A 23 -26.52 -8.30 -29.38
CA ALA A 23 -27.51 -8.13 -28.32
C ALA A 23 -28.93 -8.47 -28.78
N LEU A 24 -29.35 -8.04 -29.97
CA LEU A 24 -30.67 -8.39 -30.53
C LEU A 24 -30.82 -9.88 -30.87
N LYS A 25 -29.71 -10.62 -31.00
CA LYS A 25 -29.70 -12.07 -31.26
C LYS A 25 -29.70 -12.90 -29.98
N SER A 26 -29.34 -12.31 -28.83
CA SER A 26 -29.30 -12.97 -27.53
C SER A 26 -30.43 -12.46 -26.63
N GLU A 27 -31.37 -13.34 -26.26
CA GLU A 27 -32.46 -12.98 -25.34
C GLU A 27 -32.02 -12.88 -23.87
N ALA A 28 -30.83 -13.38 -23.55
CA ALA A 28 -30.25 -13.30 -22.21
C ALA A 28 -29.35 -12.06 -22.05
N GLU A 29 -29.42 -11.41 -20.89
CA GLU A 29 -28.47 -10.37 -20.52
C GLU A 29 -27.03 -10.92 -20.58
N PRO A 30 -26.08 -10.16 -21.15
CA PRO A 30 -24.70 -10.62 -21.27
C PRO A 30 -24.07 -10.77 -19.89
N ILE A 31 -23.96 -12.00 -19.40
CA ILE A 31 -23.26 -12.30 -18.15
C ILE A 31 -21.76 -12.14 -18.39
N TYR A 32 -21.15 -11.13 -17.77
CA TYR A 32 -19.70 -10.95 -17.80
C TYR A 32 -19.02 -12.10 -17.04
N GLN A 33 -18.47 -13.07 -17.78
CA GLN A 33 -17.69 -14.18 -17.24
C GLN A 33 -16.21 -14.03 -17.61
N ARG A 34 -15.37 -13.68 -16.62
CA ARG A 34 -13.93 -13.65 -16.81
C ARG A 34 -13.36 -15.06 -16.54
N LYS A 35 -12.86 -15.73 -17.59
CA LYS A 35 -12.35 -17.11 -17.49
C LYS A 35 -11.10 -17.26 -16.62
N THR A 36 -10.23 -16.24 -16.58
CA THR A 36 -9.01 -16.27 -15.78
C THR A 36 -8.66 -14.84 -15.39
N GLN A 37 -8.48 -14.60 -14.08
CA GLN A 37 -7.93 -13.35 -13.58
C GLN A 37 -6.44 -13.62 -13.27
N PRO A 38 -5.50 -13.25 -14.16
CA PRO A 38 -4.09 -13.62 -13.99
C PRO A 38 -3.44 -13.02 -12.75
N THR A 39 -3.95 -11.88 -12.25
CA THR A 39 -3.49 -11.25 -11.00
C THR A 39 -4.66 -10.60 -10.26
N PRO A 40 -5.13 -11.15 -9.14
CA PRO A 40 -5.98 -10.38 -8.24
C PRO A 40 -5.12 -9.24 -7.65
N LYS A 41 -5.57 -7.98 -7.75
CA LYS A 41 -4.85 -6.82 -7.18
C LYS A 41 -4.53 -6.98 -5.68
N LEU A 42 -5.31 -7.80 -4.98
CA LEU A 42 -5.15 -8.12 -3.56
C LEU A 42 -4.26 -9.35 -3.28
N GLY A 43 -3.89 -10.14 -4.30
CA GLY A 43 -3.09 -11.37 -4.25
C GLY A 43 -2.60 -11.82 -2.87
N ALA A 44 -1.32 -11.54 -2.58
CA ALA A 44 -0.64 -11.93 -1.34
C ALA A 44 -1.27 -11.33 -0.07
N PHE A 45 -1.97 -10.20 -0.18
CA PHE A 45 -2.57 -9.48 0.95
C PHE A 45 -3.97 -10.00 1.34
N LYS A 46 -4.56 -10.89 0.54
CA LYS A 46 -5.94 -11.37 0.78
C LYS A 46 -6.10 -12.04 2.16
N ALA A 47 -5.19 -12.95 2.50
CA ALA A 47 -5.26 -13.66 3.79
C ALA A 47 -5.15 -12.67 4.96
N GLN A 48 -4.15 -11.79 4.91
CA GLN A 48 -3.94 -10.77 5.94
C GLN A 48 -5.13 -9.82 6.08
N LEU A 49 -5.71 -9.37 4.98
CA LEU A 49 -6.89 -8.50 5.00
C LEU A 49 -8.11 -9.22 5.59
N SER A 50 -8.34 -10.48 5.25
CA SER A 50 -9.41 -11.30 5.84
C SER A 50 -9.24 -11.39 7.36
N ASP A 51 -8.05 -11.73 7.84
CA ASP A 51 -7.79 -11.84 9.28
C ASP A 51 -7.99 -10.49 10.00
N TRP A 52 -7.66 -9.38 9.34
CA TRP A 52 -7.89 -8.04 9.90
C TRP A 52 -9.37 -7.71 9.98
N LEU A 53 -10.14 -8.00 8.93
CA LEU A 53 -11.59 -7.79 8.92
C LEU A 53 -12.29 -8.66 9.97
N GLU A 54 -11.88 -9.91 10.15
CA GLU A 54 -12.43 -10.80 11.19
C GLU A 54 -12.15 -10.31 12.61
N ARG A 55 -10.95 -9.78 12.86
CA ARG A 55 -10.62 -9.15 14.15
C ARG A 55 -11.47 -7.90 14.39
N ASP A 56 -11.57 -7.03 13.38
CA ASP A 56 -12.34 -5.79 13.49
C ASP A 56 -13.84 -6.04 13.65
N ALA A 57 -14.38 -7.10 13.05
CA ALA A 57 -15.78 -7.49 13.23
C ALA A 57 -16.15 -7.73 14.70
N LYS A 58 -15.19 -8.18 15.52
CA LYS A 58 -15.36 -8.42 16.97
C LYS A 58 -15.29 -7.14 17.82
N LEU A 59 -14.80 -6.03 17.27
CA LEU A 59 -14.67 -4.76 17.99
C LEU A 59 -15.98 -3.96 17.96
N PRO A 60 -16.23 -3.08 18.96
CA PRO A 60 -17.27 -2.06 18.88
C PRO A 60 -17.10 -1.19 17.63
N LYS A 61 -18.20 -0.72 17.03
CA LYS A 61 -18.18 0.03 15.75
C LYS A 61 -17.17 1.20 15.74
N ARG A 62 -16.99 1.88 16.87
CA ARG A 62 -16.05 3.01 17.02
C ARG A 62 -14.56 2.63 16.96
N GLN A 63 -14.23 1.35 17.16
CA GLN A 63 -12.86 0.84 17.19
C GLN A 63 -12.48 0.05 15.92
N ARG A 64 -13.44 -0.16 15.00
CA ARG A 64 -13.18 -0.87 13.73
C ARG A 64 -12.41 0.04 12.79
N ARG A 65 -11.39 -0.49 12.12
CA ARG A 65 -10.68 0.27 11.08
C ARG A 65 -11.60 0.49 9.90
N THR A 66 -11.47 1.66 9.28
CA THR A 66 -12.14 1.97 8.03
C THR A 66 -11.45 1.26 6.88
N ALA A 67 -12.12 1.16 5.73
CA ALA A 67 -11.50 0.65 4.51
C ALA A 67 -10.23 1.43 4.13
N GLN A 68 -10.25 2.75 4.30
CA GLN A 68 -9.09 3.63 4.11
C GLN A 68 -7.92 3.20 5.00
N ARG A 69 -8.18 3.00 6.30
CA ARG A 69 -7.14 2.63 7.26
C ARG A 69 -6.56 1.25 6.99
N LEU A 70 -7.40 0.29 6.61
CA LEU A 70 -6.95 -1.04 6.20
C LEU A 70 -6.07 -0.96 4.94
N PHE A 71 -6.45 -0.14 3.97
CA PHE A 71 -5.67 0.08 2.75
C PHE A 71 -4.29 0.69 3.06
N GLU A 72 -4.23 1.76 3.86
CA GLU A 72 -2.97 2.37 4.29
C GLU A 72 -2.06 1.35 5.00
N CYS A 73 -2.61 0.55 5.92
CA CYS A 73 -1.84 -0.50 6.59
C CYS A 73 -1.30 -1.53 5.60
N LEU A 74 -2.10 -2.00 4.64
CA LEU A 74 -1.62 -2.92 3.60
C LEU A 74 -0.54 -2.31 2.72
N GLN A 75 -0.64 -1.01 2.41
CA GLN A 75 0.37 -0.30 1.62
C GLN A 75 1.71 -0.24 2.35
N VAL A 76 1.70 0.01 3.66
CA VAL A 76 2.91 -0.02 4.50
C VAL A 76 3.54 -1.42 4.49
N GLU A 77 2.75 -2.47 4.68
CA GLU A 77 3.23 -3.86 4.67
C GLU A 77 3.85 -4.24 3.32
N ASN A 78 3.23 -3.80 2.21
CA ASN A 78 3.79 -3.96 0.88
C ASN A 78 5.13 -3.22 0.71
N GLN A 79 5.23 -1.99 1.20
CA GLN A 79 6.47 -1.21 1.12
C GLN A 79 7.58 -1.85 1.95
N VAL A 80 7.29 -2.34 3.16
CA VAL A 80 8.26 -3.06 4.00
C VAL A 80 8.74 -4.33 3.29
N GLY A 81 7.82 -5.12 2.72
CA GLY A 81 8.14 -6.31 1.95
C GLY A 81 9.07 -5.99 0.77
N ASN A 82 8.74 -4.98 -0.02
CA ASN A 82 9.55 -4.51 -1.14
C ASN A 82 10.95 -4.09 -0.71
N VAL A 83 11.09 -3.27 0.35
CA VAL A 83 12.39 -2.82 0.83
C VAL A 83 13.22 -4.01 1.32
N ARG A 84 12.60 -4.97 2.02
CA ARG A 84 13.28 -6.20 2.45
C ARG A 84 13.78 -7.03 1.28
N GLU A 85 12.98 -7.15 0.24
CA GLU A 85 13.35 -7.85 -0.99
C GLU A 85 14.49 -7.12 -1.72
N TRP A 86 14.40 -5.80 -1.88
CA TRP A 86 15.37 -5.03 -2.65
C TRP A 86 16.71 -4.85 -1.96
N LEU A 87 16.74 -4.72 -0.63
CA LEU A 87 17.96 -4.41 0.12
C LEU A 87 18.52 -5.60 0.88
N PHE A 88 17.67 -6.50 1.36
CA PHE A 88 18.08 -7.55 2.30
C PHE A 88 17.96 -8.97 1.75
N THR A 89 17.77 -9.11 0.43
CA THR A 89 17.69 -10.42 -0.24
C THR A 89 18.68 -10.48 -1.43
N PRO A 90 19.79 -11.23 -1.32
CA PRO A 90 20.24 -12.01 -0.16
C PRO A 90 20.66 -11.13 1.02
N THR A 91 20.66 -11.70 2.23
CA THR A 91 21.05 -10.96 3.46
C THR A 91 22.48 -10.45 3.35
N PRO A 92 22.70 -9.12 3.34
CA PRO A 92 24.05 -8.56 3.25
C PRO A 92 24.83 -8.79 4.55
N ARG A 93 26.14 -8.93 4.44
CA ARG A 93 27.05 -9.15 5.58
C ARG A 93 28.05 -8.01 5.65
N PHE A 94 28.26 -7.48 6.85
CA PHE A 94 29.15 -6.37 7.14
C PHE A 94 29.92 -6.66 8.41
N GLU A 95 31.09 -6.05 8.56
CA GLU A 95 31.95 -6.22 9.75
C GLU A 95 31.50 -5.32 10.92
N SER A 96 30.71 -4.27 10.64
CA SER A 96 30.22 -3.35 11.65
C SER A 96 28.89 -2.68 11.27
N PHE A 97 28.20 -2.12 12.26
CA PHE A 97 27.03 -1.28 12.02
C PHE A 97 27.36 0.02 11.26
N ALA A 98 28.57 0.56 11.43
CA ALA A 98 28.99 1.76 10.69
C ALA A 98 29.04 1.49 9.18
N GLU A 99 29.61 0.34 8.80
CA GLU A 99 29.67 -0.10 7.40
C GLU A 99 28.27 -0.37 6.82
N LEU A 100 27.41 -1.08 7.58
CA LEU A 100 26.01 -1.30 7.20
C LEU A 100 25.28 0.03 6.96
N ASN A 101 25.42 1.00 7.86
CA ASN A 101 24.74 2.29 7.76
C ASN A 101 25.22 3.11 6.56
N ALA A 102 26.53 3.10 6.28
CA ALA A 102 27.09 3.76 5.10
C ALA A 102 26.56 3.12 3.80
N TRP A 103 26.52 1.79 3.76
CA TRP A 103 25.95 1.06 2.63
C TRP A 103 24.45 1.34 2.45
N LEU A 104 23.68 1.35 3.55
CA LEU A 104 22.24 1.65 3.51
C LEU A 104 21.96 3.06 3.01
N ALA A 105 22.75 4.05 3.42
CA ALA A 105 22.59 5.44 2.97
C ALA A 105 22.65 5.54 1.44
N VAL A 106 23.68 4.94 0.83
CA VAL A 106 23.85 4.90 -0.63
C VAL A 106 22.66 4.18 -1.29
N ARG A 107 22.24 3.03 -0.75
CA ARG A 107 21.13 2.26 -1.32
C ARG A 107 19.79 3.00 -1.25
N CYS A 108 19.55 3.75 -0.19
CA CYS A 108 18.35 4.58 -0.07
C CYS A 108 18.31 5.68 -1.15
N GLU A 109 19.45 6.32 -1.44
CA GLU A 109 19.55 7.31 -2.53
C GLU A 109 19.29 6.67 -3.89
N GLU A 110 19.87 5.50 -4.16
CA GLU A 110 19.61 4.75 -5.40
C GLU A 110 18.12 4.36 -5.54
N LEU A 111 17.48 3.92 -4.44
CA LEU A 111 16.06 3.60 -4.44
C LEU A 111 15.19 4.84 -4.69
N ALA A 112 15.57 6.00 -4.15
CA ALA A 112 14.88 7.26 -4.38
C ALA A 112 14.97 7.72 -5.85
N GLY A 113 15.99 7.28 -6.60
CA GLY A 113 16.11 7.52 -8.05
C GLY A 113 15.07 6.78 -8.92
N ARG A 114 14.27 5.86 -8.36
CA ARG A 114 13.23 5.15 -9.12
C ARG A 114 12.07 6.07 -9.51
N LYS A 115 11.32 5.66 -10.53
CA LYS A 115 10.10 6.39 -10.96
C LYS A 115 9.05 6.42 -9.86
N HIS A 116 8.38 7.56 -9.71
CA HIS A 116 7.27 7.70 -8.77
C HIS A 116 6.10 6.78 -9.18
N PRO A 117 5.48 6.04 -8.24
CA PRO A 117 4.46 5.04 -8.56
C PRO A 117 3.20 5.62 -9.22
N GLU A 118 2.82 6.85 -8.86
CA GLU A 118 1.65 7.54 -9.42
C GLU A 118 2.02 8.59 -10.49
N GLN A 119 3.27 9.05 -10.49
CA GLN A 119 3.76 10.15 -11.33
C GLN A 119 4.93 9.64 -12.19
N THR A 120 4.64 8.74 -13.11
CA THR A 120 5.65 7.96 -13.85
C THR A 120 6.62 8.76 -14.72
N GLY A 121 6.36 10.06 -14.92
CA GLY A 121 7.25 11.01 -15.59
C GLY A 121 8.38 11.57 -14.72
N ARG A 122 8.40 11.26 -13.42
CA ARG A 122 9.35 11.82 -12.43
C ARG A 122 9.92 10.73 -11.53
N THR A 123 11.03 11.02 -10.87
CA THR A 123 11.58 10.13 -9.84
C THR A 123 10.96 10.42 -8.46
N ILE A 124 11.09 9.47 -7.54
CA ILE A 124 10.69 9.65 -6.14
C ILE A 124 11.50 10.80 -5.51
N ALA A 125 12.79 10.88 -5.81
CA ALA A 125 13.67 11.95 -5.37
C ALA A 125 13.22 13.33 -5.86
N ASP A 126 12.82 13.47 -7.12
CA ASP A 126 12.32 14.75 -7.66
C ASP A 126 11.08 15.23 -6.90
N CYS A 127 10.14 14.31 -6.65
CA CYS A 127 8.92 14.62 -5.90
C CYS A 127 9.27 15.02 -4.46
N PHE A 128 10.17 14.28 -3.81
CA PHE A 128 10.60 14.58 -2.44
C PHE A 128 11.27 15.95 -2.32
N VAL A 129 12.09 16.35 -3.29
CA VAL A 129 12.76 17.67 -3.28
C VAL A 129 11.74 18.81 -3.29
N GLU A 130 10.66 18.68 -4.06
CA GLU A 130 9.58 19.68 -4.09
C GLU A 130 8.75 19.67 -2.81
N GLU A 131 8.36 18.48 -2.34
CA GLU A 131 7.55 18.32 -1.13
C GLU A 131 8.29 18.81 0.12
N LYS A 132 9.62 18.69 0.15
CA LYS A 132 10.46 19.12 1.28
C LYS A 132 10.24 20.59 1.66
N ALA A 133 9.94 21.46 0.70
CA ALA A 133 9.64 22.87 0.95
C ALA A 133 8.26 23.08 1.62
N LEU A 134 7.35 22.12 1.47
CA LEU A 134 6.00 22.12 2.05
C LEU A 134 5.96 21.48 3.45
N LEU A 135 7.00 20.70 3.80
CA LEU A 135 7.08 20.04 5.10
C LEU A 135 7.24 21.05 6.23
N ILE A 136 6.54 20.80 7.33
CA ILE A 136 6.71 21.59 8.56
C ILE A 136 8.14 21.40 9.06
N PRO A 137 8.91 22.48 9.26
CA PRO A 137 10.28 22.36 9.76
C PRO A 137 10.26 21.75 11.16
N VAL A 138 11.16 20.80 11.39
CA VAL A 138 11.34 20.18 12.72
C VAL A 138 11.90 21.25 13.66
N LYS A 139 11.05 21.77 14.55
CA LYS A 139 11.40 22.88 15.47
C LYS A 139 12.19 22.44 16.69
N ALA A 140 12.08 21.17 17.07
CA ALA A 140 12.74 20.60 18.23
C ALA A 140 13.28 19.23 17.86
N VAL A 141 14.47 18.90 18.37
CA VAL A 141 14.99 17.54 18.32
C VAL A 141 14.00 16.66 19.07
N PHE A 142 13.35 15.74 18.35
CA PHE A 142 12.48 14.76 18.97
C PHE A 142 13.37 13.67 19.53
N ASP A 143 13.53 13.65 20.85
CA ASP A 143 14.23 12.57 21.52
C ASP A 143 13.25 11.39 21.65
N GLY A 144 13.41 10.41 20.77
CA GLY A 144 12.53 9.24 20.68
C GLY A 144 12.68 8.26 21.85
N TYR A 145 13.57 8.56 22.78
CA TYR A 145 13.81 7.79 23.99
C TYR A 145 13.87 8.73 25.19
N VAL A 146 13.57 8.17 26.37
CA VAL A 146 13.78 8.85 27.65
C VAL A 146 14.73 7.98 28.44
N GLU A 147 15.97 8.42 28.55
CA GLU A 147 16.96 7.76 29.41
C GLU A 147 16.69 8.12 30.87
N LYS A 148 16.49 7.10 31.71
CA LYS A 148 16.39 7.23 33.16
C LYS A 148 17.35 6.27 33.82
N THR A 149 18.26 6.77 34.64
CA THR A 149 19.05 5.93 35.53
C THR A 149 18.15 5.41 36.65
N LEU A 150 17.97 4.10 36.73
CA LEU A 150 17.12 3.45 37.74
C LEU A 150 17.96 2.54 38.64
N ARG A 151 17.57 2.42 39.92
CA ARG A 151 18.19 1.47 40.85
C ARG A 151 17.74 0.05 40.52
N VAL A 152 18.71 -0.83 40.35
CA VAL A 152 18.49 -2.26 40.15
C VAL A 152 18.27 -2.94 41.52
N SER A 153 17.31 -3.86 41.61
CA SER A 153 17.12 -4.69 42.81
C SER A 153 18.26 -5.70 42.98
N SER A 154 18.33 -6.34 44.15
CA SER A 154 19.26 -7.47 44.38
C SER A 154 19.01 -8.67 43.45
N THR A 155 17.88 -8.71 42.74
CA THR A 155 17.50 -9.75 41.77
C THR A 155 17.60 -9.27 40.32
N CYS A 156 18.37 -8.20 40.05
CA CYS A 156 18.55 -7.65 38.70
C CYS A 156 17.26 -7.14 38.01
N LEU A 157 16.24 -6.73 38.78
CA LEU A 157 15.00 -6.16 38.24
C LEU A 157 15.00 -4.63 38.37
N ILE A 158 14.40 -3.95 37.39
CA ILE A 158 14.12 -2.50 37.43
C ILE A 158 12.61 -2.29 37.46
N LYS A 159 12.15 -1.26 38.19
CA LYS A 159 10.76 -0.85 38.20
C LYS A 159 10.60 0.36 37.28
N VAL A 160 9.91 0.16 36.16
CA VAL A 160 9.54 1.22 35.21
C VAL A 160 8.07 1.55 35.45
N ASP A 161 7.70 2.84 35.48
CA ASP A 161 6.31 3.25 35.64
C ASP A 161 5.42 2.58 34.60
N HIS A 162 4.21 2.21 35.01
CA HIS A 162 3.19 1.62 34.14
C HIS A 162 2.28 2.75 33.61
N ASN A 163 1.76 2.59 32.39
CA ASN A 163 0.90 3.58 31.76
C ASN A 163 -0.28 3.99 32.66
N ARG A 164 -0.51 5.29 32.77
CA ARG A 164 -1.75 5.90 33.31
C ARG A 164 -2.81 5.98 32.22
#